data_AF-A0A6G1EF54-F1
#
_entry.id   AF-A0A6G1EF54-F1
#
_cell.length_a   1.000
_cell.length_b   1.000
_cell.length_c   1.000
_cell.angle_alpha   90.00
_cell.angle_beta   90.00
_cell.angle_gamma   90.00
#
_symmetry.space_group_name_H-M   'P 1'
#
loop_
_entity.id
_entity.type
_entity.pdbx_description
1 polymer ?
#
loop_
_entity_poly.entity_id
_entity_poly.type
_entity_poly.pdbx_seq_one_letter_code
_entity_poly.pdbx_strand_id
1 'polypeptide(L)' 'FVNDEGKVMERFLGLQHIERCTTAVLKEALVSMLNSHKLPISRLRGQGYDGASNMR' A
#
# COMPACT_ATOMS: atom_id res chain seq x y z
N PHE A 1 -4.78 -6.22 9.10
CA PHE A 1 -5.94 -6.38 10.00
C PHE A 1 -5.88 -7.79 10.56
N VAL A 2 -6.38 -8.03 11.77
CA VAL A 2 -6.42 -9.38 12.36
C VAL A 2 -7.87 -9.64 12.73
N ASN A 3 -8.43 -10.79 12.36
CA ASN A 3 -9.80 -11.15 12.72
C ASN A 3 -9.87 -11.62 14.20
N ASP A 4 -11.07 -11.92 14.68
CA ASP A 4 -11.30 -12.37 16.06
C ASP A 4 -10.61 -13.71 16.37
N GLU A 5 -10.22 -14.46 15.33
CA GLU A 5 -9.45 -15.71 15.44
C GLU A 5 -7.93 -15.50 15.47
N GLY A 6 -7.45 -14.25 15.46
CA GLY A 6 -6.02 -13.96 15.47
C GLY A 6 -5.32 -14.12 14.11
N LYS A 7 -6.07 -14.31 13.00
CA LYS A 7 -5.51 -14.48 11.65
C LYS A 7 -5.34 -13.16 10.92
N VAL A 8 -4.20 -12.99 10.25
CA VAL A 8 -3.95 -11.84 9.38
C VAL A 8 -4.92 -11.88 8.20
N MET A 9 -5.65 -10.79 8.01
CA MET A 9 -6.56 -10.62 6.88
C MET A 9 -5.93 -9.70 5.83
N GLU A 10 -5.76 -10.23 4.64
CA GLU A 10 -5.38 -9.50 3.43
C GLU A 10 -6.64 -9.11 2.65
N ARG A 11 -6.70 -7.87 2.17
CA ARG A 11 -7.83 -7.37 1.38
C ARG A 11 -7.30 -6.65 0.15
N PHE A 12 -7.93 -6.90 -0.98
CA PHE A 12 -7.68 -6.14 -2.19
C PHE A 12 -8.19 -4.71 -2.00
N LEU A 13 -7.30 -3.73 -2.14
CA LEU A 13 -7.61 -2.31 -1.91
C LEU A 13 -8.11 -1.62 -3.18
N GLY A 14 -7.60 -2.00 -4.35
CA GLY A 14 -8.00 -1.41 -5.62
C GLY A 14 -6.94 -1.54 -6.71
N LEU A 15 -7.29 -1.08 -7.90
CA LEU A 15 -6.40 -0.97 -9.05
C LEU A 15 -6.35 0.50 -9.48
N GLN A 16 -5.14 1.06 -9.52
CA GLN A 16 -4.91 2.43 -9.97
C GLN A 16 -4.08 2.39 -11.25
N HIS A 17 -4.61 2.96 -12.33
CA HIS A 17 -3.81 3.18 -13.52
C HIS A 17 -2.81 4.31 -13.26
N ILE A 18 -1.55 4.08 -13.64
CA ILE A 18 -0.49 5.07 -13.63
C ILE A 18 0.21 5.05 -14.98
N GLU A 19 0.56 6.23 -15.49
CA GLU A 19 1.16 6.38 -16.81
C GLU A 19 2.63 5.91 -16.83
N ARG A 20 3.35 6.06 -15.70
CA ARG A 20 4.77 5.74 -15.58
C ARG A 20 5.08 5.03 -14.27
N CYS A 21 5.85 3.94 -14.33
CA CYS A 21 6.30 3.19 -13.16
C CYS A 21 7.62 3.73 -12.56
N THR A 22 7.66 5.01 -12.22
CA THR A 22 8.78 5.57 -11.44
C THR A 22 8.47 5.49 -9.95
N THR A 23 9.50 5.46 -9.11
CA THR A 23 9.35 5.43 -7.64
C THR A 23 8.47 6.57 -7.12
N ALA A 24 8.64 7.78 -7.68
CA ALA A 24 7.84 8.95 -7.30
C ALA A 24 6.34 8.76 -7.63
N VAL A 25 6.03 8.31 -8.85
CA VAL A 25 4.64 8.11 -9.29
C VAL A 25 3.98 6.97 -8.51
N LEU A 26 4.71 5.88 -8.26
CA LEU A 26 4.22 4.77 -7.44
C LEU A 26 3.90 5.23 -6.01
N LYS A 27 4.80 6.01 -5.40
CA LYS A 27 4.59 6.58 -4.06
C LYS A 27 3.36 7.47 -4.03
N GLU A 28 3.24 8.41 -4.98
CA GLU A 28 2.10 9.34 -5.03
C GLU A 28 0.77 8.61 -5.24
N ALA A 29 0.72 7.66 -6.19
CA ALA A 29 -0.47 6.87 -6.46
C ALA A 29 -0.89 6.03 -5.24
N LEU A 30 0.06 5.38 -4.56
CA LEU A 30 -0.20 4.61 -3.35
C LEU A 30 -0.74 5.49 -2.21
N VAL A 31 -0.09 6.64 -1.96
CA VAL A 31 -0.52 7.59 -0.92
C VAL A 31 -1.92 8.12 -1.20
N SER A 32 -2.20 8.49 -2.45
CA SER A 32 -3.52 8.95 -2.87
C SER A 32 -4.60 7.88 -2.66
N MET A 33 -4.32 6.63 -3.06
CA MET A 33 -5.24 5.50 -2.88
C MET A 33 -5.50 5.18 -1.40
N LEU A 34 -4.48 5.24 -0.54
CA LEU A 34 -4.65 5.05 0.90
C LEU A 34 -5.52 6.16 1.52
N ASN A 35 -5.28 7.42 1.12
CA ASN A 35 -6.05 8.56 1.59
C ASN A 35 -7.53 8.48 1.18
N SER A 36 -7.83 8.06 -0.06
CA SER A 36 -9.21 7.91 -0.53
C SER A 36 -10.00 6.85 0.26
N HIS A 37 -9.30 5.85 0.80
CA HIS A 37 -9.87 4.81 1.67
C HIS A 37 -9.80 5.16 3.17
N LYS A 38 -9.40 6.39 3.53
CA LYS A 38 -9.24 6.85 4.92
C LYS A 38 -8.25 5.97 5.72
N LEU A 39 -7.22 5.47 5.05
CA LEU A 39 -6.13 4.68 5.65
C LEU A 39 -4.91 5.59 5.85
N PRO A 40 -4.71 6.17 7.05
CA PRO A 40 -3.62 7.12 7.26
C PRO A 40 -2.26 6.41 7.26
N ILE A 41 -1.27 7.02 6.59
CA ILE A 41 0.12 6.52 6.50
C ILE A 41 0.72 6.29 7.90
N SER A 42 0.39 7.14 8.87
CA SER A 42 0.86 7.03 10.26
C SER A 42 0.49 5.71 10.95
N ARG A 43 -0.48 4.97 10.41
CA ARG A 43 -0.92 3.66 10.91
C ARG A 43 -0.44 2.49 10.05
N LEU A 44 0.33 2.75 8.99
CA LEU A 44 0.95 1.68 8.22
C LEU A 44 2.00 0.98 9.07
N ARG A 45 1.98 -0.35 9.00
CA ARG A 45 3.03 -1.18 9.58
C ARG A 45 3.92 -1.62 8.44
N GLY A 46 5.23 -1.59 8.65
CA GLY A 46 6.19 -2.03 7.65
C GLY A 46 5.87 -3.46 7.20
N GLN A 47 5.80 -3.66 5.90
CA GLN A 47 5.90 -5.00 5.32
C GLN A 47 7.37 -5.20 4.95
N GLY A 48 7.92 -6.38 5.28
CA GLY A 48 9.27 -6.74 4.86
C GLY A 48 9.26 -7.02 3.36
N TYR A 49 9.40 -5.97 2.55
CA TYR A 49 9.51 -6.11 1.10
C TYR A 49 10.81 -6.82 0.73
N ASP A 50 10.73 -7.73 -0.23
CA ASP A 50 11.82 -8.61 -0.70
C ASP A 50 12.80 -7.95 -1.69
N GLY A 51 12.75 -6.62 -1.82
CA GLY A 51 13.73 -5.86 -2.61
C GLY A 51 13.34 -5.64 -4.07
N ALA A 52 12.05 -5.40 -4.38
CA ALA A 52 11.67 -4.79 -5.65
C ALA A 52 12.40 -3.44 -5.83
N SER A 53 13.26 -3.35 -6.85
CA SER A 53 14.25 -2.27 -7.05
C SER A 53 13.66 -0.86 -7.14
N ASN A 54 12.37 -0.75 -7.40
CA ASN A 54 11.69 0.49 -7.76
C ASN A 54 10.98 1.14 -6.56
N MET A 55 10.99 0.49 -5.39
CA MET A 55 10.40 0.98 -4.14
C MET A 55 11.47 1.34 -3.09
N ARG A 56 12.59 1.94 -3.52
CA ARG A 56 13.55 2.58 -2.61
C ARG A 56 13.01 3.87 -2.00
#